data_AF-A0A944G7H8-F1
#
_entry.id   AF-A0A944G7H8-F1
#
_cell.length_a   1.000
_cell.length_b   1.000
_cell.length_c   1.000
_cell.angle_alpha   90.00
_cell.angle_beta   90.00
_cell.angle_gamma   90.00
#
_symmetry.space_group_name_H-M   'P 1'
#
loop_
_entity.id
_entity.type
_entity.pdbx_description
1 polymer ?
#
loop_
_entity_poly.entity_id
_entity_poly.type
_entity_poly.pdbx_seq_one_letter_code
_entity_poly.pdbx_strand_id
1 'polypeptide(L)'
;MDKITHKVRCEQWTNIIKECLASGMNKTAWCREHGISDKSFFYWQRRLREEAYISTIESSSPPAAKSVSIPAESSVDFVELKLPKQSAVSSTAFRPDVIIRKDTFSLEISNTASAELLSRIGGLLHAE
;
A
#
# COMPACT_ATOMS: atom_id res chain seq x y z
N MET A 1 22.93 30.44 -11.14
CA MET A 1 23.39 29.07 -11.46
C MET A 1 22.97 28.78 -12.88
N ASP A 2 23.92 28.60 -13.79
CA ASP A 2 23.65 28.54 -15.22
C ASP A 2 22.78 27.34 -15.58
N LYS A 3 21.74 27.57 -16.40
CA LYS A 3 20.80 26.51 -16.84
C LYS A 3 21.51 25.32 -17.50
N ILE A 4 22.65 25.59 -18.12
CA ILE A 4 23.52 24.60 -18.78
C ILE A 4 24.12 23.64 -17.73
N THR A 5 24.69 24.17 -16.65
CA THR A 5 25.29 23.39 -15.55
C THR A 5 24.26 22.50 -14.86
N HIS A 6 23.01 23.00 -14.75
CA HIS A 6 21.92 22.23 -14.18
C HIS A 6 21.57 21.00 -15.02
N LYS A 7 21.37 21.20 -16.34
CA LYS A 7 21.01 20.13 -17.27
C LYS A 7 22.07 19.03 -17.31
N VAL A 8 23.34 19.41 -17.44
CA VAL A 8 24.47 18.45 -17.45
C VAL A 8 24.50 17.63 -16.16
N ARG A 9 24.24 18.26 -15.02
CA ARG A 9 24.21 17.56 -13.74
C ARG A 9 23.02 16.61 -13.63
N CYS A 10 21.84 17.00 -14.11
CA CYS A 10 20.69 16.09 -14.17
C CYS A 10 20.95 14.88 -15.06
N GLU A 11 21.56 15.08 -16.23
CA GLU A 11 21.94 13.99 -17.15
C GLU A 11 22.93 13.02 -16.50
N GLN A 12 23.98 13.54 -15.85
CA GLN A 12 24.96 12.73 -15.13
C GLN A 12 24.30 11.86 -14.04
N TRP A 13 23.46 12.46 -13.20
CA TRP A 13 22.77 11.73 -12.13
C TRP A 13 21.72 10.75 -12.66
N THR A 14 21.14 11.04 -13.82
CA THR A 14 20.24 10.10 -14.50
C THR A 14 21.00 8.82 -14.91
N ASN A 15 22.21 8.96 -15.45
CA ASN A 15 23.03 7.81 -15.83
C ASN A 15 23.45 6.99 -14.60
N ILE A 16 23.91 7.65 -13.54
CA ILE A 16 24.25 7.01 -12.25
C ILE A 16 23.08 6.17 -11.71
N ILE A 17 21.86 6.73 -11.72
CA ILE A 17 20.68 6.01 -11.24
C ILE A 17 20.34 4.83 -12.15
N LYS A 18 20.45 4.99 -13.48
CA LYS A 18 20.21 3.89 -14.44
C LYS A 18 21.19 2.75 -14.25
N GLU A 19 22.48 3.03 -14.06
CA GLU A 19 23.49 2.02 -13.77
C GLU A 19 23.22 1.30 -12.45
N CYS A 20 22.84 2.05 -11.40
CA CYS A 20 22.44 1.47 -10.12
C CYS A 20 21.25 0.51 -10.29
N LEU A 21 20.23 0.89 -11.05
CA LEU A 21 19.07 0.03 -11.32
C LEU A 21 19.43 -1.20 -12.17
N ALA A 22 20.28 -1.03 -13.18
CA ALA A 22 20.75 -2.11 -14.04
C ALA A 22 21.61 -3.13 -13.27
N SER A 23 22.34 -2.70 -12.23
CA SER A 23 23.14 -3.58 -11.40
C SER A 23 22.31 -4.61 -10.61
N GLY A 24 21.03 -4.32 -10.35
CA GLY A 24 20.18 -5.14 -9.48
C GLY A 24 20.62 -5.17 -8.01
N MET A 25 21.66 -4.42 -7.64
CA MET A 25 22.18 -4.36 -6.28
C MET A 25 21.31 -3.48 -5.39
N ASN A 26 21.46 -3.64 -4.07
CA ASN A 26 20.90 -2.67 -3.14
C ASN A 26 21.59 -1.30 -3.36
N LYS A 27 20.79 -0.24 -3.42
CA LYS A 27 21.24 1.14 -3.66
C LYS A 27 22.38 1.59 -2.73
N THR A 28 22.32 1.26 -1.44
CA THR A 28 23.39 1.65 -0.48
C THR A 28 24.67 0.86 -0.71
N ALA A 29 24.56 -0.42 -1.08
CA ALA A 29 25.71 -1.23 -1.45
C ALA A 29 26.38 -0.70 -2.73
N TRP A 30 25.57 -0.38 -3.74
CA TRP A 30 26.04 0.20 -5.00
C TRP A 30 26.71 1.57 -4.78
N CYS A 31 26.10 2.45 -3.97
CA CYS A 31 26.69 3.74 -3.64
C CYS A 31 28.06 3.59 -2.97
N ARG A 32 28.21 2.64 -2.04
CA ARG A 32 29.49 2.36 -1.37
C ARG A 32 30.57 1.87 -2.34
N GLU A 33 30.22 0.99 -3.28
CA GLU A 33 31.16 0.45 -4.27
C GLU A 33 31.61 1.51 -5.29
N HIS A 34 30.70 2.40 -5.68
CA HIS A 34 30.96 3.47 -6.64
C HIS A 34 31.45 4.78 -5.98
N GLY A 35 31.71 4.79 -4.67
CA GLY A 35 32.21 5.97 -3.95
C GLY A 35 31.22 7.14 -3.90
N ILE A 36 29.93 6.86 -4.00
CA ILE A 36 28.85 7.85 -3.99
C ILE A 36 28.27 7.96 -2.59
N SER A 37 28.03 9.19 -2.13
CA SER A 37 27.32 9.43 -0.87
C SER A 37 25.84 9.05 -1.02
N ASP A 38 25.35 8.19 -0.12
CA ASP A 38 23.92 7.82 -0.04
C ASP A 38 23.02 9.06 -0.01
N LYS A 39 23.39 10.09 0.77
CA LYS A 39 22.64 11.34 0.87
C LYS A 39 22.52 12.03 -0.49
N SER A 40 23.61 12.11 -1.25
CA SER A 40 23.60 12.71 -2.59
C SER A 40 22.78 11.88 -3.56
N PHE A 41 22.91 10.55 -3.51
CA PHE A 41 22.15 9.64 -4.37
C PHE A 41 20.64 9.83 -4.17
N PHE A 42 20.15 9.74 -2.93
CA PHE A 42 18.72 9.89 -2.66
C PHE A 42 18.22 11.31 -2.90
N TYR A 43 19.06 12.32 -2.66
CA TYR A 43 18.75 13.71 -3.01
C TYR A 43 18.51 13.87 -4.52
N TRP A 44 19.42 13.38 -5.36
CA TRP A 44 19.30 13.47 -6.82
C TRP A 44 18.18 12.59 -7.36
N GLN A 45 17.97 11.42 -6.78
CA GLN A 45 16.83 10.56 -7.14
C GLN A 45 15.49 11.24 -6.83
N ARG A 46 15.38 11.99 -5.73
CA ARG A 46 14.18 12.78 -5.42
C ARG A 46 14.00 13.91 -6.42
N ARG A 47 15.07 14.68 -6.67
CA ARG A 47 15.05 15.84 -7.56
C ARG A 47 14.68 15.48 -9.00
N LEU A 48 15.25 14.40 -9.54
CA LEU A 48 14.93 13.93 -10.90
C LEU A 48 13.47 13.47 -11.05
N ARG A 49 12.88 12.87 -10.00
CA ARG A 49 11.44 12.53 -10.00
C ARG A 49 10.55 13.78 -9.99
N GLU A 50 10.93 14.78 -9.21
CA GLU A 50 10.20 16.05 -9.11
C GLU A 50 10.25 16.83 -10.43
N GLU A 51 11.41 16.88 -11.09
CA GLU A 51 11.55 17.51 -12.41
C GLU A 51 10.76 16.79 -13.50
N ALA A 52 10.73 15.45 -13.48
CA ALA A 52 9.88 14.69 -14.40
C ALA A 52 8.39 15.00 -14.19
N TYR A 53 7.94 15.10 -12.93
CA TYR A 53 6.57 15.46 -12.60
C TYR A 53 6.22 16.89 -13.04
N ILE A 54 7.07 17.87 -12.75
CA ILE A 54 6.86 19.25 -13.18
C ILE A 54 6.82 19.33 -14.71
N SER A 55 7.72 18.64 -15.42
CA SER A 55 7.73 18.60 -16.89
C SER A 55 6.42 18.03 -17.46
N THR A 56 5.81 17.03 -16.81
CA THR A 56 4.49 16.51 -17.22
C THR A 56 3.37 17.51 -17.01
N ILE A 57 3.45 18.34 -15.95
CA ILE A 57 2.46 19.38 -15.67
C ILE A 57 2.65 20.57 -16.60
N GLU A 58 3.87 21.05 -16.81
CA GLU A 58 4.18 22.22 -17.64
C GLU A 58 3.93 21.96 -19.14
N SER A 59 4.06 20.71 -19.58
CA SER A 59 3.62 20.30 -20.92
C SER A 59 2.09 20.30 -21.08
N SER A 60 1.34 20.51 -19.99
CA SER A 60 -0.10 20.77 -19.98
C SER A 60 -0.39 22.23 -19.58
N SER A 61 -0.71 23.09 -20.55
CA SER A 61 -1.22 24.46 -20.30
C SER A 61 -2.76 24.46 -20.41
N PRO A 62 -3.51 25.32 -19.68
CA PRO A 62 -4.82 24.98 -19.12
C PRO A 62 -6.02 25.37 -20.01
N PRO A 63 -7.20 24.80 -19.72
CA PRO A 63 -8.38 25.64 -19.52
C PRO A 63 -8.85 25.55 -18.07
N ALA A 64 -9.44 26.66 -17.63
CA ALA A 64 -10.04 26.87 -16.33
C ALA A 64 -10.79 25.65 -15.77
N ALA A 65 -10.59 25.41 -14.47
CA ALA A 65 -11.47 24.66 -13.56
C ALA A 65 -12.55 23.82 -14.24
N LYS A 66 -12.20 22.60 -14.65
CA LYS A 66 -13.12 21.47 -14.82
C LYS A 66 -12.29 20.20 -14.85
N SER A 67 -12.50 19.37 -13.83
CA SER A 67 -12.31 17.90 -13.84
C SER A 67 -11.24 17.35 -14.80
N VAL A 68 -10.13 16.93 -14.20
CA VAL A 68 -9.06 16.10 -14.76
C VAL A 68 -9.60 15.16 -15.85
N SER A 69 -9.30 15.49 -17.11
CA SER A 69 -9.52 14.62 -18.27
C SER A 69 -8.16 14.10 -18.71
N ILE A 70 -7.91 12.85 -18.34
CA ILE A 70 -6.76 12.03 -18.72
C ILE A 70 -6.86 11.75 -20.24
N PRO A 71 -5.79 11.96 -21.05
CA PRO A 71 -5.78 11.50 -22.44
C PRO A 71 -5.88 9.98 -22.47
N ALA A 72 -6.96 9.49 -23.07
CA ALA A 72 -7.15 8.08 -23.35
C ALA A 72 -6.09 7.61 -24.35
N GLU A 73 -5.12 6.82 -23.89
CA GLU A 73 -4.83 5.51 -24.50
C GLU A 73 -3.94 4.66 -23.59
N SER A 74 -4.63 4.06 -22.64
CA SER A 74 -4.51 2.71 -22.08
C SER A 74 -5.27 2.87 -20.77
N SER A 75 -6.51 2.37 -20.73
CA SER A 75 -7.23 2.31 -19.46
C SER A 75 -6.32 1.51 -18.52
N VAL A 76 -5.69 2.19 -17.57
CA VAL A 76 -5.17 1.52 -16.40
C VAL A 76 -6.41 1.19 -15.60
N ASP A 77 -7.07 0.10 -16.01
CA ASP A 77 -8.13 -0.51 -15.24
C ASP A 77 -7.49 -0.99 -13.96
N PHE A 78 -7.68 -0.19 -12.91
CA PHE A 78 -7.39 -0.62 -11.55
C PHE A 78 -8.37 -1.74 -11.23
N VAL A 79 -7.96 -2.97 -11.53
CA VAL A 79 -8.60 -4.17 -10.99
C VAL A 79 -8.22 -4.24 -9.52
N GLU A 80 -9.23 -4.27 -8.66
CA GLU A 80 -9.08 -4.75 -7.30
C GLU A 80 -8.49 -6.16 -7.38
N LEU A 81 -7.20 -6.31 -7.06
CA LEU A 81 -6.62 -7.61 -6.78
C LEU A 81 -7.33 -8.12 -5.53
N LYS A 82 -8.42 -8.87 -5.74
CA LYS A 82 -8.95 -9.73 -4.70
C LYS A 82 -7.76 -10.58 -4.29
N LEU A 83 -7.26 -10.37 -3.07
CA LEU A 83 -6.35 -11.33 -2.46
C LEU A 83 -6.94 -12.70 -2.77
N PRO A 84 -6.14 -13.68 -3.24
CA PRO A 84 -6.66 -15.02 -3.40
C PRO A 84 -7.41 -15.26 -2.11
N LYS A 85 -8.73 -15.46 -2.24
CA LYS A 85 -9.53 -15.96 -1.13
C LYS A 85 -8.82 -17.28 -0.91
N GLN A 86 -7.82 -17.25 -0.03
CA GLN A 86 -7.25 -18.39 0.63
C GLN A 86 -8.52 -19.11 0.96
N SER A 87 -8.79 -20.19 0.21
CA SER A 87 -10.03 -20.92 0.35
C SER A 87 -10.05 -21.15 1.83
N ALA A 88 -10.88 -20.35 2.51
CA ALA A 88 -11.25 -20.63 3.86
C ALA A 88 -11.99 -21.90 3.54
N VAL A 89 -11.24 -23.01 3.66
CA VAL A 89 -11.73 -24.31 4.05
C VAL A 89 -12.96 -23.95 4.83
N SER A 90 -14.12 -24.31 4.28
CA SER A 90 -15.42 -23.96 4.79
C SER A 90 -15.50 -24.50 6.21
N SER A 91 -14.82 -23.84 7.14
CA SER A 91 -15.00 -24.00 8.54
C SER A 91 -16.31 -23.28 8.67
N THR A 92 -17.36 -24.07 8.76
CA THR A 92 -18.58 -23.75 9.50
C THR A 92 -18.21 -23.44 10.95
N ALA A 93 -17.22 -22.58 11.15
CA ALA A 93 -16.67 -22.18 12.42
C ALA A 93 -17.68 -21.20 12.98
N PHE A 94 -18.33 -21.65 14.04
CA PHE A 94 -19.16 -20.81 14.87
C PHE A 94 -18.39 -19.52 15.22
N ARG A 95 -18.99 -18.36 14.90
CA ARG A 95 -18.45 -17.04 15.21
C ARG A 95 -19.28 -16.43 16.32
N PRO A 96 -18.79 -16.41 17.57
CA PRO A 96 -19.52 -15.76 18.65
C PRO A 96 -19.45 -14.24 18.53
N ASP A 97 -20.57 -13.60 18.82
CA ASP A 97 -20.71 -12.16 18.96
C ASP A 97 -20.51 -11.73 20.43
N VAL A 98 -20.80 -12.62 21.37
CA VAL A 98 -20.62 -12.43 22.82
C VAL A 98 -19.95 -13.66 23.42
N ILE A 99 -18.96 -13.44 24.30
CA ILE A 99 -18.28 -14.50 25.05
C ILE A 99 -18.30 -14.15 26.54
N ILE A 100 -18.83 -15.06 27.36
CA ILE A 100 -18.89 -14.94 28.82
C ILE A 100 -17.97 -16.01 29.42
N ARG A 101 -17.06 -15.63 30.32
CA ARG A 101 -16.10 -16.55 30.96
C ARG A 101 -16.30 -16.58 32.47
N LYS A 102 -16.35 -17.77 33.08
CA LYS A 102 -16.39 -18.00 34.54
C LYS A 102 -15.55 -19.24 34.87
N ASP A 103 -14.47 -19.05 35.64
CA ASP A 103 -13.51 -20.09 36.01
C ASP A 103 -13.02 -20.90 34.79
N THR A 104 -13.48 -22.15 34.65
CA THR A 104 -13.15 -23.07 33.55
C THR A 104 -14.21 -23.12 32.45
N PHE A 105 -15.31 -22.39 32.61
CA PHE A 105 -16.43 -22.37 31.69
C PHE A 105 -16.43 -21.11 30.80
N SER A 106 -16.67 -21.31 29.50
CA SER A 106 -16.90 -20.24 28.53
C SER A 106 -18.21 -20.47 27.77
N LEU A 107 -19.09 -19.49 27.83
CA LEU A 107 -20.32 -19.45 27.04
C LEU A 107 -20.13 -18.51 25.87
N GLU A 108 -20.27 -19.05 24.66
CA GLU A 108 -20.09 -18.33 23.41
C GLU A 108 -21.44 -18.24 22.68
N ILE A 109 -21.90 -17.02 22.41
CA ILE A 109 -23.23 -16.74 21.86
C ILE A 109 -23.06 -15.97 20.56
N SER A 110 -23.73 -16.41 19.50
CA SER A 110 -23.87 -15.65 18.25
C SER A 110 -25.23 -14.94 18.20
N ASN A 111 -25.32 -13.82 17.47
CA ASN A 111 -26.54 -13.10 17.12
C ASN A 111 -27.56 -13.96 16.34
N THR A 112 -27.13 -15.12 15.83
CA THR A 112 -28.01 -16.13 15.21
C THR A 112 -28.71 -17.04 16.24
N ALA A 113 -28.38 -16.95 17.52
CA ALA A 113 -29.02 -17.73 18.57
C ALA A 113 -30.51 -17.37 18.71
N SER A 114 -31.36 -18.37 18.79
CA SER A 114 -32.80 -18.16 19.00
C SER A 114 -33.12 -17.78 20.44
N ALA A 115 -34.19 -17.02 20.64
CA ALA A 115 -34.68 -16.67 21.97
C ALA A 115 -35.02 -17.90 22.83
N GLU A 116 -35.51 -18.98 22.21
CA GLU A 116 -35.79 -20.25 22.88
C GLU A 116 -34.53 -20.96 23.38
N LEU A 117 -33.44 -20.90 22.60
CA LEU A 117 -32.16 -21.45 23.03
C LEU A 117 -31.58 -20.68 24.22
N LEU A 118 -31.65 -19.34 24.15
CA LEU A 118 -31.18 -18.46 25.22
C LEU A 118 -31.98 -18.65 26.51
N SER A 119 -33.29 -18.87 26.43
CA SER A 119 -34.13 -19.11 27.61
C SER A 119 -33.82 -20.46 28.27
N ARG A 120 -33.60 -21.52 27.48
CA ARG A 120 -33.19 -22.85 27.99
C ARG A 120 -31.84 -22.79 28.70
N ILE A 121 -30.85 -22.10 28.11
CA ILE A 121 -29.51 -21.96 28.70
C ILE A 121 -29.56 -21.07 29.96
N GLY A 122 -30.31 -19.97 29.92
CA GLY A 122 -30.49 -19.10 31.09
C GLY A 122 -31.11 -19.82 32.29
N GLY A 123 -32.02 -20.76 32.05
CA GLY A 123 -32.59 -21.63 33.09
C GLY A 123 -31.57 -22.58 33.72
N LEU A 124 -30.60 -23.08 32.95
CA LEU A 124 -29.50 -23.91 33.47
C LEU A 124 -28.52 -23.11 34.36
N LEU A 125 -28.37 -21.81 34.14
CA LEU A 125 -27.50 -20.94 34.95
C LEU A 125 -28.14 -20.50 36.27
N HIS A 126 -29.45 -20.71 36.43
CA HIS A 126 -30.22 -20.42 37.66
C HIS A 126 -30.66 -21.69 38.41
N ALA A 127 -30.21 -22.87 37.97
CA ALA A 127 -30.45 -24.12 38.69
C ALA A 127 -29.43 -24.27 39.83
N GLU A 128 -29.73 -23.60 40.94
CA GLU A 128 -29.23 -23.93 42.29
C GLU A 128 -30.43 -24.30 43.17
#